data_AF-A0A9P9BJL9-F1
#
_entry.id   AF-A0A9P9BJL9-F1
#
_cell.length_a   1.000
_cell.length_b   1.000
_cell.length_c   1.000
_cell.angle_alpha   90.00
_cell.angle_beta   90.00
_cell.angle_gamma   90.00
#
_symmetry.space_group_name_H-M   'P 1'
#
loop_
_entity.id
_entity.type
_entity.pdbx_description
1 polymer ?
#
loop_
_entity_poly.entity_id
_entity_poly.type
_entity_poly.pdbx_seq_one_letter_code
_entity_poly.pdbx_strand_id
1 'polypeptide(L)'
;SQEHRVLLCVSCRVGIRPDDGIRLHFWRTHRLKGEALGHIIDYSHAAEPIANPYTVPVPDDGSPSIDQLPVLNGFSCSECRFLTTSRKLIRVHRSQSGHGSNWKEVRLQTLTPGNHARYWAVEQGPTRTASPGVSGPISTSSQYILDERLARYEESLAAELEETRRTVDSRQGPNFESTWVREMGWARHLAGSD
;
A
#
# COMPACT_ATOMS: atom_id res chain seq x y z
N SER A 1 -20.78 8.38 -4.03
CA SER A 1 -19.36 8.06 -3.81
C SER A 1 -19.22 6.55 -3.68
N GLN A 2 -18.56 5.87 -4.62
CA GLN A 2 -18.36 4.43 -4.51
C GLN A 2 -17.20 4.17 -3.54
N GLU A 3 -17.51 3.70 -2.33
CA GLU A 3 -16.49 3.23 -1.38
C GLU A 3 -15.90 1.92 -1.90
N HIS A 4 -14.72 1.99 -2.50
CA HIS A 4 -13.99 0.80 -2.93
C HIS A 4 -13.38 0.14 -1.68
N ARG A 5 -14.14 -0.73 -1.02
CA ARG A 5 -13.71 -1.43 0.22
C ARG A 5 -12.75 -2.59 -0.08
N VAL A 6 -11.73 -2.35 -0.89
CA VAL A 6 -10.72 -3.35 -1.25
C VAL A 6 -9.55 -3.27 -0.27
N LEU A 7 -9.12 -4.42 0.26
CA LEU A 7 -7.90 -4.49 1.06
C LEU A 7 -6.67 -4.38 0.16
N LEU A 8 -5.76 -3.44 0.48
CA LEU A 8 -4.51 -3.23 -0.26
C LEU A 8 -3.32 -3.73 0.55
N CYS A 9 -2.43 -4.49 -0.09
CA CYS A 9 -1.09 -4.71 0.44
C CYS A 9 -0.20 -3.54 0.03
N VAL A 10 0.20 -2.71 0.98
CA VAL A 10 1.05 -1.53 0.71
C VAL A 10 2.46 -1.94 0.25
N SER A 11 3.00 -3.04 0.76
CA SER A 11 4.32 -3.55 0.39
C SER A 11 4.36 -4.06 -1.06
N CYS A 12 3.31 -4.78 -1.48
CA CYS A 12 3.19 -5.29 -2.85
C CYS A 12 2.55 -4.27 -3.81
N ARG A 13 1.87 -3.26 -3.27
CA ARG A 13 1.03 -2.28 -3.98
C ARG A 13 -0.04 -2.92 -4.87
N VAL A 14 -0.77 -3.89 -4.30
CA VAL A 14 -1.82 -4.66 -4.99
C VAL A 14 -3.06 -4.83 -4.11
N GLY A 15 -4.22 -4.97 -4.74
CA GLY A 15 -5.45 -5.42 -4.09
C GLY A 15 -5.38 -6.91 -3.75
N ILE A 16 -5.77 -7.23 -2.51
CA ILE A 16 -5.80 -8.59 -2.00
C ILE A 16 -7.23 -9.13 -2.14
N ARG A 17 -7.35 -10.36 -2.63
CA ARG A 17 -8.64 -11.05 -2.68
C ARG A 17 -9.10 -11.36 -1.24
N PRO A 18 -10.38 -11.17 -0.90
CA PRO A 18 -10.91 -11.51 0.43
C PRO A 18 -10.78 -13.00 0.76
N ASP A 19 -11.23 -13.34 1.98
CA ASP A 19 -11.26 -14.69 2.52
C ASP A 19 -9.85 -15.32 2.58
N ASP A 20 -9.73 -16.57 2.14
CA ASP A 20 -8.47 -17.30 2.00
C ASP A 20 -7.42 -16.56 1.16
N GLY A 21 -7.81 -15.60 0.32
CA GLY A 21 -6.88 -14.78 -0.44
C GLY A 21 -5.97 -13.94 0.45
N ILE A 22 -6.47 -13.43 1.57
CA ILE A 22 -5.73 -12.61 2.54
C ILE A 22 -4.66 -13.47 3.21
N ARG A 23 -5.10 -14.58 3.81
CA ARG A 23 -4.20 -15.56 4.44
C ARG A 23 -3.14 -16.04 3.48
N LEU A 24 -3.53 -16.44 2.26
CA LEU A 24 -2.61 -16.96 1.25
C LEU A 24 -1.58 -15.92 0.81
N HIS A 25 -1.98 -14.67 0.63
CA HIS A 25 -1.09 -13.57 0.25
C HIS A 25 -0.01 -13.36 1.31
N PHE A 26 -0.38 -13.14 2.57
CA PHE A 26 0.59 -12.90 3.63
C PHE A 26 1.46 -14.12 3.93
N TRP A 27 0.91 -15.33 3.85
CA TRP A 27 1.67 -16.56 4.07
C TRP A 27 2.66 -16.86 2.94
N ARG A 28 2.28 -16.71 1.67
CA ARG A 28 3.16 -17.03 0.53
C ARG A 28 4.11 -15.90 0.17
N THR A 29 3.60 -14.66 0.13
CA THR A 29 4.34 -13.49 -0.35
C THR A 29 5.17 -12.86 0.75
N HIS A 30 4.60 -12.73 1.96
CA HIS A 30 5.28 -12.11 3.10
C HIS A 30 5.88 -13.13 4.09
N ARG A 31 5.65 -14.44 3.89
CA ARG A 31 6.14 -15.52 4.76
C ARG A 31 5.74 -15.37 6.24
N LEU A 32 4.65 -14.66 6.52
CA LEU A 32 4.12 -14.48 7.87
C LEU A 32 3.51 -15.80 8.40
N LYS A 33 3.68 -16.04 9.70
CA LYS A 33 3.23 -17.25 10.40
C LYS A 33 2.83 -16.91 11.84
N GLY A 34 2.13 -17.85 12.49
CA GLY A 34 1.77 -17.74 13.90
C GLY A 34 0.84 -16.57 14.18
N GLU A 35 1.02 -15.96 15.35
CA GLU A 35 0.17 -14.88 15.88
C GLU A 35 0.07 -13.67 14.94
N ALA A 36 1.17 -13.28 14.29
CA ALA A 36 1.17 -12.16 13.33
C ALA A 36 0.23 -12.39 12.14
N LEU A 37 0.14 -13.63 11.64
CA LEU A 37 -0.81 -13.98 10.57
C LEU A 37 -2.25 -14.02 11.12
N GLY A 38 -2.43 -14.50 12.35
CA GLY A 38 -3.72 -14.49 13.05
C GLY A 38 -4.29 -13.08 13.18
N HIS A 39 -3.51 -12.13 13.72
CA HIS A 39 -3.95 -10.75 13.88
C HIS A 39 -4.37 -10.07 12.58
N ILE A 40 -3.69 -10.36 11.46
CA ILE A 40 -4.07 -9.82 10.14
C ILE A 40 -5.42 -10.38 9.69
N ILE A 41 -5.63 -11.69 9.88
CA ILE A 41 -6.88 -12.36 9.53
C ILE A 41 -8.03 -11.83 10.39
N ASP A 42 -7.83 -11.75 11.71
CA ASP A 42 -8.83 -11.24 12.65
C ASP A 42 -9.21 -9.79 12.33
N TYR A 43 -8.22 -8.93 12.06
CA TYR A 43 -8.46 -7.56 11.62
C TYR A 43 -9.24 -7.52 10.30
N SER A 44 -8.93 -8.40 9.35
CA SER A 44 -9.63 -8.44 8.07
C SER A 44 -11.10 -8.86 8.19
N HIS A 45 -11.41 -9.80 9.09
CA HIS A 45 -12.78 -10.18 9.39
C HIS A 45 -13.55 -9.06 10.10
N ALA A 46 -12.89 -8.32 10.99
CA ALA A 46 -13.49 -7.15 11.63
C ALA A 46 -13.80 -6.01 10.64
N ALA A 47 -13.10 -5.95 9.51
CA ALA A 47 -13.29 -4.96 8.46
C ALA A 47 -14.32 -5.36 7.38
N GLU A 48 -14.99 -6.52 7.51
CA GLU A 48 -15.97 -7.00 6.54
C GLU A 48 -17.18 -6.05 6.40
N PRO A 49 -17.73 -5.87 5.18
CA PRO A 49 -17.41 -6.62 3.96
C PRO A 49 -16.24 -6.01 3.16
N ILE A 50 -15.24 -6.86 2.85
CA ILE A 50 -14.12 -6.53 1.95
C ILE A 50 -14.50 -6.91 0.51
N ALA A 51 -14.43 -5.94 -0.40
CA ALA A 51 -14.73 -6.13 -1.81
C ALA A 51 -13.60 -6.87 -2.53
N ASN A 52 -13.98 -7.72 -3.49
CA ASN A 52 -13.02 -8.43 -4.33
C ASN A 52 -12.44 -7.49 -5.42
N PRO A 53 -11.11 -7.31 -5.48
CA PRO A 53 -10.46 -6.37 -6.41
C PRO A 53 -10.67 -6.73 -7.89
N TYR A 54 -11.00 -7.99 -8.20
CA TYR A 54 -11.23 -8.44 -9.57
C TYR A 54 -12.64 -8.10 -10.06
N THR A 55 -13.62 -7.96 -9.16
CA THR A 55 -15.04 -7.78 -9.51
C THR A 55 -15.58 -6.40 -9.16
N VAL A 56 -14.98 -5.69 -8.21
CA VAL A 56 -15.37 -4.33 -7.86
C VAL A 56 -15.35 -3.41 -9.11
N PRO A 57 -16.29 -2.47 -9.25
CA PRO A 57 -16.15 -1.39 -10.23
C PRO A 57 -14.78 -0.73 -10.07
N VAL A 58 -14.12 -0.44 -11.18
CA VAL A 58 -12.91 0.40 -11.13
C VAL A 58 -13.35 1.86 -11.04
N PRO A 59 -12.53 2.75 -10.44
CA PRO A 59 -12.78 4.17 -10.45
C PRO A 59 -13.02 4.71 -11.87
N ASP A 60 -13.77 5.80 -11.94
CA ASP A 60 -14.01 6.49 -13.22
C ASP A 60 -12.70 7.08 -13.76
N ASP A 61 -12.61 7.15 -15.09
CA ASP A 61 -11.44 7.77 -15.73
C ASP A 61 -11.37 9.26 -15.35
N GLY A 62 -10.20 9.71 -14.88
CA GLY A 62 -10.00 11.03 -14.31
C GLY A 62 -10.15 11.09 -12.78
N SER A 63 -10.40 9.96 -12.11
CA SER A 63 -10.37 9.89 -10.64
C SER A 63 -8.98 10.22 -10.07
N PRO A 64 -8.90 10.75 -8.84
CA PRO A 64 -7.61 10.95 -8.17
C PRO A 64 -6.87 9.62 -8.01
N SER A 65 -5.53 9.68 -7.98
CA SER A 65 -4.71 8.49 -7.75
C SER A 65 -4.87 7.98 -6.32
N ILE A 66 -4.89 6.66 -6.17
CA ILE A 66 -4.79 5.99 -4.87
C ILE A 66 -3.32 5.87 -4.49
N ASP A 67 -2.89 6.53 -3.42
CA ASP A 67 -1.48 6.65 -3.04
C ASP A 67 -0.76 5.31 -2.82
N GLN A 68 -1.50 4.29 -2.36
CA GLN A 68 -0.93 2.96 -2.08
C GLN A 68 -0.72 2.11 -3.34
N LEU A 69 -1.15 2.58 -4.52
CA LEU A 69 -1.03 1.88 -5.80
C LEU A 69 -0.01 2.57 -6.72
N PRO A 70 0.74 1.80 -7.55
CA PRO A 70 1.70 2.40 -8.46
C PRO A 70 0.98 3.12 -9.58
N VAL A 71 1.40 4.35 -9.88
CA VAL A 71 0.98 5.07 -11.10
C VAL A 71 1.85 4.57 -12.25
N LEU A 72 1.22 3.99 -13.26
CA LEU A 72 1.86 3.41 -14.43
C LEU A 72 1.71 4.33 -15.63
N ASN A 73 2.75 4.42 -16.46
CA ASN A 73 2.62 5.03 -17.78
C ASN A 73 1.90 4.05 -18.71
N GLY A 74 0.88 4.54 -19.41
CA GLY A 74 0.09 3.73 -20.31
C GLY A 74 -0.52 4.55 -21.43
N PHE A 75 -1.49 3.94 -22.08
CA PHE A 75 -2.00 4.37 -23.35
C PHE A 75 -3.51 4.21 -23.40
N SER A 76 -4.19 5.24 -23.89
CA SER A 76 -5.62 5.21 -24.17
C SER A 76 -5.89 5.35 -25.65
N CYS A 77 -6.88 4.61 -26.14
CA CYS A 77 -7.47 4.90 -27.45
C CYS A 77 -8.28 6.20 -27.38
N SER A 78 -8.25 7.01 -28.44
CA SER A 78 -9.03 8.25 -28.49
C SER A 78 -10.50 8.03 -28.87
N GLU A 79 -10.83 6.87 -29.41
CA GLU A 79 -12.17 6.56 -29.95
C GLU A 79 -12.96 5.59 -29.07
N CYS A 80 -12.29 4.83 -28.21
CA CYS A 80 -12.94 3.91 -27.28
C CYS A 80 -12.22 3.87 -25.92
N ARG A 81 -12.85 3.24 -24.93
CA ARG A 81 -12.30 3.10 -23.57
C ARG A 81 -11.17 2.06 -23.44
N PHE A 82 -10.44 1.76 -24.51
CA PHE A 82 -9.34 0.81 -24.45
C PHE A 82 -8.13 1.43 -23.75
N LEU A 83 -7.73 0.84 -22.62
CA LEU A 83 -6.60 1.25 -21.80
C LEU A 83 -5.57 0.12 -21.69
N THR A 84 -4.29 0.44 -21.86
CA THR A 84 -3.22 -0.55 -21.70
C THR A 84 -1.90 0.10 -21.31
N THR A 85 -1.04 -0.64 -20.61
CA THR A 85 0.36 -0.27 -20.38
C THR A 85 1.29 -0.72 -21.51
N SER A 86 0.80 -1.58 -22.42
CA SER A 86 1.62 -2.17 -23.48
C SER A 86 1.48 -1.44 -24.80
N ARG A 87 2.58 -0.87 -25.28
CA ARG A 87 2.67 -0.26 -26.62
C ARG A 87 2.35 -1.23 -27.75
N LYS A 88 2.63 -2.52 -27.56
CA LYS A 88 2.27 -3.56 -28.53
C LYS A 88 0.75 -3.74 -28.60
N LEU A 89 0.08 -3.83 -27.45
CA LEU A 89 -1.36 -4.09 -27.39
C LEU A 89 -2.18 -2.95 -28.00
N ILE A 90 -1.81 -1.69 -27.76
CA ILE A 90 -2.50 -0.54 -28.38
C ILE A 90 -2.32 -0.47 -29.90
N ARG A 91 -1.15 -0.88 -30.43
CA ARG A 91 -0.94 -0.99 -31.89
C ARG A 91 -1.79 -2.09 -32.50
N VAL A 92 -1.87 -3.25 -31.84
CA VAL A 92 -2.73 -4.36 -32.26
C VAL A 92 -4.20 -3.96 -32.22
N HIS A 93 -4.64 -3.36 -31.11
CA HIS A 93 -5.98 -2.81 -30.96
C HIS A 93 -6.33 -1.88 -32.13
N ARG A 94 -5.46 -0.90 -32.43
CA ARG A 94 -5.64 -0.01 -33.59
C ARG A 94 -5.84 -0.78 -34.90
N SER A 95 -4.99 -1.77 -35.18
CA SER A 95 -5.11 -2.55 -36.42
C SER A 95 -6.38 -3.38 -36.51
N GLN A 96 -6.93 -3.82 -35.37
CA GLN A 96 -8.11 -4.70 -35.31
C GLN A 96 -9.42 -3.91 -35.22
N SER A 97 -9.41 -2.74 -34.60
CA SER A 97 -10.62 -1.96 -34.32
C SER A 97 -10.99 -0.98 -35.42
N GLY A 98 -10.11 -0.75 -36.40
CA GLY A 98 -10.33 0.25 -37.45
C GLY A 98 -10.35 1.70 -36.95
N HIS A 99 -10.04 1.92 -35.67
CA HIS A 99 -9.89 3.24 -35.08
C HIS A 99 -8.67 3.96 -35.69
N GLY A 100 -8.79 5.28 -35.83
CA GLY A 100 -7.76 6.16 -36.36
C GLY A 100 -6.45 6.10 -35.58
N SER A 101 -5.43 6.74 -36.14
CA SER A 101 -4.02 6.71 -35.68
C SER A 101 -3.76 7.25 -34.26
N ASN A 102 -4.79 7.72 -33.56
CA ASN A 102 -4.62 8.59 -32.41
C ASN A 102 -4.84 7.83 -31.09
N TRP A 103 -3.75 7.68 -30.36
CA TRP A 103 -3.67 7.15 -29.00
C TRP A 103 -2.97 8.20 -28.15
N LYS A 104 -3.35 8.30 -26.88
CA LYS A 104 -2.78 9.28 -25.96
C LYS A 104 -2.01 8.56 -24.88
N GLU A 105 -0.90 9.17 -24.46
CA GLU A 105 -0.19 8.74 -23.26
C GLU A 105 -0.97 9.22 -22.04
N VAL A 106 -1.27 8.27 -21.15
CA VAL A 106 -2.07 8.51 -19.95
C VAL A 106 -1.40 7.84 -18.76
N ARG A 107 -1.71 8.36 -17.56
CA ARG A 107 -1.32 7.71 -16.31
C ARG A 107 -2.44 6.76 -15.90
N LEU A 108 -2.08 5.53 -15.60
CA LEU A 108 -3.01 4.46 -15.26
C LEU A 108 -2.72 3.94 -13.86
N GLN A 109 -3.76 3.49 -13.16
CA GLN A 109 -3.64 2.64 -11.99
C GLN A 109 -4.45 1.37 -12.17
N THR A 110 -4.14 0.35 -11.38
CA THR A 110 -4.88 -0.91 -11.35
C THR A 110 -4.86 -1.51 -9.94
N LEU A 111 -5.95 -2.17 -9.55
CA LEU A 111 -6.02 -2.94 -8.31
C LEU A 111 -5.32 -4.31 -8.46
N THR A 112 -5.31 -4.86 -9.67
CA THR A 112 -4.88 -6.24 -9.94
C THR A 112 -3.85 -6.27 -11.06
N PRO A 113 -2.54 -6.32 -10.77
CA PRO A 113 -1.55 -6.36 -11.85
C PRO A 113 -1.61 -7.68 -12.63
N GLY A 114 -1.06 -7.68 -13.84
CA GLY A 114 -0.92 -8.87 -14.68
C GLY A 114 -2.09 -9.09 -15.64
N ASN A 115 -2.47 -10.36 -15.84
CA ASN A 115 -3.37 -10.75 -16.93
C ASN A 115 -4.83 -10.31 -16.72
N HIS A 116 -5.21 -10.03 -15.47
CA HIS A 116 -6.55 -9.55 -15.10
C HIS A 116 -6.51 -8.08 -14.71
N ALA A 117 -5.58 -7.30 -15.28
CA ALA A 117 -5.47 -5.89 -15.00
C ALA A 117 -6.66 -5.12 -15.57
N ARG A 118 -7.35 -4.44 -14.66
CA ARG A 118 -8.42 -3.50 -14.97
C ARG A 118 -7.88 -2.11 -14.66
N TYR A 119 -7.59 -1.35 -15.72
CA TYR A 119 -7.00 -0.03 -15.61
C TYR A 119 -8.09 1.04 -15.57
N TRP A 120 -7.78 2.15 -14.90
CA TRP A 120 -8.48 3.42 -15.06
C TRP A 120 -7.45 4.52 -15.25
N ALA A 121 -7.83 5.58 -15.97
CA ALA A 121 -6.99 6.77 -16.10
C ALA A 121 -7.05 7.59 -14.81
N VAL A 122 -5.90 7.97 -14.26
CA VAL A 122 -5.85 8.88 -13.11
C VAL A 122 -5.74 10.32 -13.57
N GLU A 123 -6.28 11.24 -12.77
CA GLU A 123 -6.16 12.67 -13.00
C GLU A 123 -4.69 13.03 -13.24
N GLN A 124 -4.43 13.71 -14.35
CA GLN A 124 -3.13 14.32 -14.58
C GLN A 124 -3.09 15.60 -13.74
N GLY A 125 -2.50 15.50 -12.54
CA GLY A 125 -2.04 16.70 -11.82
C GLY A 125 -1.29 17.59 -12.80
N PRO A 126 -1.45 18.92 -12.72
CA PRO A 126 -1.19 19.85 -13.81
C PRO A 126 0.07 19.47 -14.53
N THR A 127 -0.10 19.02 -15.77
CA THR A 127 1.00 18.69 -16.66
C THR A 127 1.87 19.93 -16.64
N ARG A 128 3.09 19.83 -16.12
CA ARG A 128 4.12 20.85 -16.37
C ARG A 128 4.44 20.74 -17.86
N THR A 129 3.52 21.20 -18.70
CA THR A 129 3.84 21.64 -20.05
C THR A 129 4.98 22.61 -19.87
N ALA A 130 6.14 22.25 -20.40
CA ALA A 130 7.27 23.13 -20.51
C ALA A 130 6.79 24.39 -21.27
N SER A 131 6.41 25.42 -20.51
CA SER A 131 6.31 26.76 -21.05
C SER A 131 7.74 27.19 -21.38
N PRO A 132 8.02 27.61 -22.63
CA PRO A 132 9.30 28.21 -22.93
C PRO A 132 9.36 29.56 -22.20
N GLY A 133 10.24 29.66 -21.21
CA GLY A 133 10.76 30.91 -20.69
C GLY A 133 9.86 31.70 -19.75
N VAL A 134 9.79 31.30 -18.49
CA VAL A 134 9.86 32.24 -17.36
C VAL A 134 10.67 31.57 -16.25
N SER A 135 11.90 32.04 -16.05
CA SER A 135 12.71 31.73 -14.88
C SER A 135 12.08 32.42 -13.66
N GLY A 136 11.14 31.75 -13.01
CA GLY A 136 10.67 32.09 -11.67
C GLY A 136 11.25 31.07 -10.67
N PRO A 137 11.72 31.50 -9.49
CA PRO A 137 12.28 30.58 -8.50
C PRO A 137 11.19 29.59 -8.06
N ILE A 138 11.44 28.30 -8.33
CA ILE A 138 10.60 27.21 -7.84
C ILE A 138 10.64 27.28 -6.32
N SER A 139 9.46 27.42 -5.74
CA SER A 139 9.16 27.53 -4.32
C SER A 139 9.94 26.52 -3.48
N THR A 140 11.11 26.94 -3.02
CA THR A 140 11.88 26.36 -1.90
C THR A 140 10.97 26.19 -0.68
N SER A 141 9.87 26.95 -0.65
CA SER A 141 8.84 26.91 0.38
C SER A 141 8.02 25.66 0.53
N SER A 142 7.78 24.89 -0.53
CA SER A 142 7.03 23.65 -0.35
C SER A 142 7.92 22.49 0.11
N GLN A 143 9.21 22.52 -0.22
CA GLN A 143 10.16 21.47 0.16
C GLN A 143 10.57 21.60 1.63
N TYR A 144 10.84 22.82 2.12
CA TYR A 144 11.17 22.99 3.55
C TYR A 144 10.03 22.55 4.48
N ILE A 145 8.76 22.74 4.08
CA ILE A 145 7.61 22.35 4.90
C ILE A 145 7.49 20.83 5.00
N LEU A 146 7.85 20.10 3.94
CA LEU A 146 7.87 18.64 3.95
C LEU A 146 9.04 18.10 4.79
N ASP A 147 10.23 18.67 4.61
CA ASP A 147 11.43 18.27 5.37
C ASP A 147 11.24 18.54 6.87
N GLU A 148 10.63 19.67 7.25
CA GLU A 148 10.33 20.00 8.65
C GLU A 148 9.23 19.11 9.25
N ARG A 149 8.29 18.62 8.43
CA ARG A 149 7.31 17.61 8.87
C ARG A 149 7.98 16.25 9.10
N LEU A 150 8.86 15.83 8.19
CA LEU A 150 9.62 14.57 8.31
C LEU A 150 10.52 14.56 9.54
N ALA A 151 11.26 15.65 9.79
CA ALA A 151 12.12 15.78 10.97
C ALA A 151 11.34 15.63 12.29
N ARG A 152 10.13 16.22 12.37
CA ARG A 152 9.28 16.07 13.56
C ARG A 152 8.78 14.64 13.77
N TYR A 153 8.50 13.91 12.69
CA TYR A 153 8.15 12.50 12.80
C TYR A 153 9.33 11.65 13.28
N GLU A 154 10.53 11.87 12.74
CA GLU A 154 11.73 11.16 13.15
C GLU A 154 12.08 11.39 14.63
N GLU A 155 11.93 12.63 15.12
CA GLU A 155 12.13 12.96 16.53
C GLU A 155 11.10 12.27 17.44
N SER A 156 9.82 12.24 17.03
CA SER A 156 8.77 11.54 17.78
C SER A 156 9.03 10.04 17.90
N LEU A 157 9.49 9.42 16.81
CA LEU A 157 9.81 7.99 16.79
C LEU A 157 11.04 7.69 17.64
N ALA A 158 12.06 8.54 17.61
CA ALA A 158 13.24 8.40 18.46
C ALA A 158 12.90 8.51 19.95
N ALA A 159 11.99 9.42 20.32
CA ALA A 159 11.50 9.57 21.69
C ALA A 159 10.72 8.32 22.15
N GLU A 160 9.83 7.79 21.31
CA GLU A 160 9.04 6.60 21.60
C GLU A 160 9.91 5.34 21.75
N LEU A 161 10.93 5.18 20.90
CA LEU A 161 11.90 4.10 21.00
C LEU A 161 12.75 4.19 22.27
N GLU A 162 13.17 5.39 22.65
CA GLU A 162 13.94 5.62 23.88
C GLU A 162 13.08 5.37 25.14
N GLU A 163 11.79 5.73 25.12
CA GLU A 163 10.86 5.39 26.20
C GLU A 163 10.59 3.88 26.30
N THR A 164 10.47 3.21 25.16
CA THR A 164 10.39 1.74 25.09
C THR A 164 11.66 1.09 25.67
N ARG A 165 12.84 1.62 25.34
CA ARG A 165 14.11 1.13 25.89
C ARG A 165 14.18 1.30 27.40
N ARG A 166 13.78 2.46 27.93
CA ARG A 166 13.73 2.72 29.39
C ARG A 166 12.75 1.80 30.10
N THR A 167 11.58 1.55 29.52
CA THR A 167 10.59 0.62 30.12
C THR A 167 11.08 -0.82 30.08
N VAL A 168 11.78 -1.25 29.03
CA VAL A 168 12.43 -2.57 28.96
C VAL A 168 13.59 -2.69 29.95
N ASP A 169 14.45 -1.69 30.06
CA ASP A 169 15.57 -1.68 31.02
C ASP A 169 15.06 -1.66 32.48
N SER A 170 13.95 -0.96 32.76
CA SER A 170 13.31 -0.96 34.09
C SER A 170 12.76 -2.33 34.51
N ARG A 171 12.45 -3.21 33.54
CA ARG A 171 12.01 -4.60 33.77
C ARG A 171 13.16 -5.59 33.96
N GLN A 172 14.41 -5.18 33.73
CA GLN A 172 15.61 -6.05 33.77
C GLN A 172 16.52 -5.77 34.98
N GLY A 173 16.00 -5.22 36.08
CA GLY A 173 16.75 -5.13 37.33
C GLY A 173 17.12 -6.53 37.87
N PRO A 174 18.25 -6.70 38.58
CA PRO A 174 18.80 -7.99 39.00
C PRO A 174 17.94 -8.79 40.02
N ASN A 175 16.71 -8.36 40.29
CA ASN A 175 15.75 -9.01 41.18
C ASN A 175 14.33 -9.11 40.57
N PHE A 176 14.17 -9.00 39.25
CA PHE A 176 12.85 -9.18 38.62
C PHE A 176 12.48 -10.67 38.47
N GLU A 177 12.18 -11.33 39.59
CA GLU A 177 11.31 -12.50 39.53
C GLU A 177 9.90 -12.00 39.22
N SER A 178 9.40 -12.33 38.02
CA SER A 178 8.08 -11.89 37.58
C SER A 178 7.01 -12.42 38.55
N THR A 179 6.07 -11.55 38.93
CA THR A 179 4.95 -11.89 39.83
C THR A 179 4.19 -13.12 39.33
N TRP A 180 4.13 -13.28 38.01
CA TRP A 180 3.57 -14.42 37.30
C TRP A 180 4.33 -15.75 37.54
N VAL A 181 5.67 -15.73 37.60
CA VAL A 181 6.49 -16.91 37.95
C VAL A 181 6.31 -17.32 39.41
N ARG A 182 6.12 -16.34 40.32
CA ARG A 182 5.79 -16.60 41.72
C ARG A 182 4.39 -17.17 41.90
N GLU A 183 3.39 -16.64 41.21
CA GLU A 183 1.99 -17.07 41.33
C GLU A 183 1.74 -18.47 40.77
N MET A 184 2.45 -18.86 39.71
CA MET A 184 2.29 -20.19 39.11
C MET A 184 3.06 -21.29 39.86
N GLY A 185 3.82 -20.94 40.92
CA GLY A 185 4.52 -21.92 41.77
C GLY A 185 5.78 -22.56 41.17
N TRP A 186 6.28 -22.05 40.04
CA TRP A 186 7.41 -22.65 39.30
C TRP A 186 8.76 -22.52 40.04
N ALA A 187 8.90 -21.52 40.92
CA ALA A 187 10.10 -21.34 41.74
C ALA A 187 10.40 -22.56 42.63
N ARG A 188 9.38 -23.32 43.06
CA ARG A 188 9.58 -24.56 43.85
C ARG A 188 9.96 -25.76 42.99
N HIS A 189 9.74 -25.72 41.67
CA HIS A 189 10.10 -26.81 40.75
C HIS A 189 11.51 -26.69 40.19
N LEU A 190 12.13 -25.51 40.21
CA LEU A 190 13.50 -25.30 39.74
C LEU A 190 14.55 -25.34 40.85
N ALA A 191 14.16 -25.37 42.13
CA ALA A 191 15.07 -25.55 43.27
C ALA A 191 15.45 -27.03 43.53
N GLY A 192 15.15 -27.93 42.59
CA GLY A 192 15.35 -29.38 42.72
C GLY A 192 16.01 -29.99 41.49
N SER A 193 17.05 -29.36 40.98
CA SER A 193 18.00 -30.00 40.06
C SER A 193 19.40 -29.71 40.60
N ASP A 194 20.07 -30.79 40.98
CA ASP A 194 21.33 -30.88 41.76
C ASP A 194 22.42 -29.85 41.42
#